data_AF-A0A0G2B2I2-F1
#
_entry.id   AF-A0A0G2B2I2-F1
#
_cell.length_a   1.000
_cell.length_b   1.000
_cell.length_c   1.000
_cell.angle_alpha   90.00
_cell.angle_beta   90.00
_cell.angle_gamma   90.00
#
_symmetry.space_group_name_H-M   'P 1'
#
loop_
_entity.id
_entity.type
_entity.pdbx_description
1 polymer ?
#
loop_
_entity_poly.entity_id
_entity_poly.type
_entity_poly.pdbx_seq_one_letter_code
_entity_poly.pdbx_strand_id
1 'polypeptide(L)' 'MKRNNKTALITGATGGIGLSIARELAKKGYRLALAYRSNKRAAERLAG' A
#
# COMPACT_ATOMS: atom_id res chain seq x y z
N MET A 1 -20.81 -2.84 1.14
CA MET A 1 -19.42 -2.57 1.58
C MET A 1 -19.09 -1.11 1.27
N LYS A 2 -18.78 -0.26 2.27
CA LYS A 2 -18.38 1.13 2.03
C LYS A 2 -17.01 1.14 1.36
N ARG A 3 -16.93 1.54 0.09
CA ARG A 3 -15.66 1.90 -0.56
C ARG A 3 -15.21 3.25 -0.01
N ASN A 4 -14.04 3.31 0.61
CA ASN A 4 -13.45 4.57 1.01
C ASN A 4 -12.85 5.24 -0.24
N ASN A 5 -13.48 6.31 -0.73
CA ASN A 5 -12.99 7.08 -1.88
C ASN A 5 -11.71 7.89 -1.58
N LYS A 6 -11.07 7.66 -0.44
CA LYS A 6 -9.84 8.33 -0.04
C LYS A 6 -8.63 7.59 -0.62
N THR A 7 -7.63 8.36 -1.03
CA THR A 7 -6.34 7.85 -1.48
C THR A 7 -5.31 8.03 -0.37
N ALA A 8 -4.51 7.00 -0.09
CA ALA A 8 -3.42 7.04 0.88
C ALA A 8 -2.07 6.91 0.16
N LEU A 9 -1.17 7.87 0.40
CA LEU A 9 0.23 7.83 -0.02
C LEU A 9 1.06 7.21 1.11
N ILE A 10 1.75 6.12 0.82
CA ILE A 10 2.58 5.40 1.80
C ILE A 10 4.02 5.46 1.34
N THR A 11 4.88 6.13 2.11
CA THR A 11 6.34 6.11 1.92
C THR A 11 6.95 4.94 2.67
N GLY A 12 8.04 4.37 2.14
CA GLY A 12 8.64 3.17 2.72
C GLY A 12 7.71 1.94 2.65
N ALA A 13 6.80 1.91 1.66
CA ALA A 13 5.74 0.90 1.53
C ALA A 13 6.26 -0.55 1.42
N THR A 14 7.53 -0.74 1.10
CA THR A 14 8.18 -2.06 1.00
C THR A 14 8.82 -2.54 2.32
N GLY A 15 8.93 -1.68 3.34
CA GLY A 15 9.39 -2.07 4.68
C GLY A 15 8.28 -2.80 5.45
N GLY A 16 8.62 -3.55 6.50
CA GLY A 16 7.65 -4.37 7.24
C GLY A 16 6.44 -3.58 7.77
N ILE A 17 6.67 -2.38 8.30
CA ILE A 17 5.61 -1.49 8.82
C ILE A 17 4.77 -0.93 7.67
N GLY A 18 5.41 -0.32 6.66
CA GLY A 18 4.72 0.27 5.51
C GLY A 18 3.87 -0.75 4.75
N LEU A 19 4.35 -1.98 4.64
CA LEU A 19 3.64 -3.11 4.05
C LEU A 19 2.39 -3.49 4.85
N SER A 20 2.51 -3.60 6.18
CA SER A 20 1.39 -3.93 7.05
C SER A 20 0.29 -2.87 6.98
N ILE A 21 0.68 -1.59 6.99
CA ILE A 21 -0.24 -0.45 6.84
C ILE A 21 -0.94 -0.48 5.47
N ALA A 22 -0.19 -0.71 4.39
CA ALA A 22 -0.76 -0.80 3.05
C ALA A 22 -1.83 -1.91 2.96
N ARG A 23 -1.55 -3.09 3.52
CA ARG A 23 -2.50 -4.21 3.54
C ARG A 23 -3.78 -3.87 4.30
N GLU A 24 -3.66 -3.21 5.45
CA GLU A 24 -4.81 -2.84 6.27
C GLU A 24 -5.69 -1.77 5.60
N LEU A 25 -5.07 -0.77 4.95
CA LEU A 25 -5.80 0.26 4.21
C LEU A 25 -6.47 -0.30 2.94
N ALA A 26 -5.84 -1.25 2.25
CA ALA A 26 -6.45 -1.95 1.12
C ALA A 26 -7.73 -2.70 1.55
N LYS A 27 -7.70 -3.43 2.67
CA LYS A 27 -8.88 -4.12 3.24
C LYS A 27 -10.02 -3.17 3.59
N LYS A 28 -9.68 -1.95 4.01
CA LYS A 28 -10.64 -0.86 4.29
C LYS A 28 -11.14 -0.15 3.02
N GLY A 29 -10.71 -0.60 1.83
CA GLY A 29 -11.19 -0.11 0.54
C GLY A 29 -10.60 1.23 0.11
N TYR A 30 -9.42 1.61 0.63
CA TYR A 30 -8.70 2.80 0.17
C TYR A 30 -8.03 2.55 -1.19
N ARG A 31 -7.84 3.63 -1.94
CA ARG A 31 -6.91 3.66 -3.07
C ARG A 31 -5.50 3.92 -2.53
N LEU A 32 -4.50 3.19 -2.99
CA LEU A 32 -3.14 3.30 -2.45
C LEU A 32 -2.17 3.81 -3.51
N ALA A 33 -1.32 4.76 -3.13
CA ALA A 33 -0.12 5.15 -3.85
C ALA A 33 1.08 4.75 -2.99
N LEU A 34 1.93 3.85 -3.50
CA LEU A 34 3.03 3.27 -2.74
C LEU A 34 4.36 3.82 -3.26
N ALA A 35 5.09 4.52 -2.40
CA ALA A 35 6.40 5.09 -2.70
C ALA A 35 7.52 4.32 -1.97
N TYR A 36 8.55 3.93 -2.70
CA TYR A 36 9.72 3.22 -2.19
C TYR A 36 10.96 3.54 -3.03
N ARG A 37 12.15 3.42 -2.43
CA ARG A 37 13.42 3.85 -3.06
C ARG A 37 14.13 2.75 -3.85
N SER A 38 14.01 1.47 -3.47
CA SER A 38 14.93 0.44 -4.04
C SER A 38 14.45 -1.02 -4.08
N ASN A 39 13.17 -1.34 -3.81
CA ASN A 39 12.72 -2.74 -3.80
C ASN A 39 11.54 -3.01 -4.75
N LYS A 40 11.80 -2.91 -6.06
CA LYS A 40 10.82 -3.15 -7.15
C LYS A 40 10.11 -4.50 -7.01
N ARG A 41 10.84 -5.54 -6.58
CA ARG A 41 10.34 -6.91 -6.36
C ARG A 41 9.28 -6.99 -5.25
N ALA A 42 9.43 -6.21 -4.18
CA ALA A 42 8.45 -6.16 -3.09
C ALA A 42 7.17 -5.42 -3.50
N ALA A 43 7.28 -4.42 -4.38
CA ALA A 43 6.14 -3.69 -4.90
C ALA A 43 5.32 -4.49 -5.91
N GLU A 44 5.97 -5.29 -6.76
CA GLU A 44 5.28 -6.16 -7.72
C GLU A 44 4.41 -7.23 -7.01
N ARG A 45 4.86 -7.75 -5.86
CA ARG A 45 4.06 -8.68 -5.01
C ARG A 45 2.82 -8.03 -4.36
N LEU A 46 2.69 -6.71 -4.40
CA LEU A 46 1.53 -5.99 -3.84
C LEU A 46 0.48 -5.62 -4.88
N ALA A 47 0.84 -5.68 -6.18
CA ALA A 47 -0.02 -5.29 -7.29
C ALA A 47 -0.79 -6.47 -7.91
N GLY A 48 -0.50 -7.71 -7.50
CA GLY A 48 -1.27 -8.91 -7.82
C GLY A 48 -2.17 -9.32 -6.66
#